data_AF-A0A7C4N6Y4-F1
#
_entry.id   AF-A0A7C4N6Y4-F1
#
_cell.length_a   1.000
_cell.length_b   1.000
_cell.length_c   1.000
_cell.angle_alpha   90.00
_cell.angle_beta   90.00
_cell.angle_gamma   90.00
#
_symmetry.space_group_name_H-M   'P 1'
#
loop_
_entity.id
_entity.type
_entity.pdbx_description
1 polymer ?
#
loop_
_entity_poly.entity_id
_entity_poly.type
_entity_poly.pdbx_seq_one_letter_code
_entity_poly.pdbx_strand_id
1 'polypeptide(L)'
;MNRRTNRPLMLITLIAALGLILSACAPAAQPAQPAQPAQPAQPAEGKVKIGISMSDFATERWKPEADLMKKLLEEKGYEVLVQEANHDVKLQNDQIDNMVAQGVKGLIIVAEDGDAAATAVDKAAKAGVKVIAYDRLIKTTGIAAYLSFNNEEVGRQQALGVLKAVDIDGGKWTTANPLKLVKLGGSPTDNNAILFRKGQDEIVQPYVDKGIITVVADQWVDNWDAANALKLMENILTAQGSQIDAVIASNDGTALGALQALKAQGLAGKVPISGQDATA
;
A
#
# COMPACT_ATOMS: atom_id res chain seq x y z
N MET A 1 -76.48 18.93 13.88
CA MET A 1 -75.92 20.14 14.51
C MET A 1 -74.71 20.59 13.71
N ASN A 2 -74.80 21.79 13.09
CA ASN A 2 -73.76 22.76 12.66
C ASN A 2 -72.28 22.31 12.53
N ARG A 3 -71.46 22.71 11.55
CA ARG A 3 -71.53 23.74 10.48
C ARG A 3 -70.19 23.67 9.68
N ARG A 4 -70.25 23.99 8.38
CA ARG A 4 -69.27 24.81 7.58
C ARG A 4 -67.86 24.22 7.32
N THR A 5 -67.15 24.44 6.20
CA THR A 5 -67.32 25.24 4.97
C THR A 5 -66.19 24.88 3.98
N ASN A 6 -66.54 24.80 2.69
CA ASN A 6 -65.83 25.12 1.44
C ASN A 6 -64.33 25.47 1.45
N ARG A 7 -63.62 24.94 0.44
CA ARG A 7 -62.93 25.75 -0.58
C ARG A 7 -62.68 24.96 -1.89
N PRO A 8 -62.99 25.51 -3.09
CA PRO A 8 -62.86 24.82 -4.39
C PRO A 8 -61.84 25.49 -5.36
N LEU A 9 -61.87 25.02 -6.63
CA LEU A 9 -61.27 25.50 -7.90
C LEU A 9 -59.97 24.77 -8.34
N MET A 10 -59.99 23.97 -9.43
CA MET A 10 -59.99 24.34 -10.88
C MET A 10 -58.56 24.70 -11.35
N LEU A 11 -58.04 24.37 -12.53
CA LEU A 11 -58.53 23.79 -13.80
C LEU A 11 -57.27 23.67 -14.73
N ILE A 12 -57.44 23.07 -15.91
CA ILE A 12 -56.80 23.41 -17.21
C ILE A 12 -56.00 22.27 -17.89
N THR A 13 -56.78 21.45 -18.59
CA THR A 13 -56.78 21.11 -20.02
C THR A 13 -55.58 21.41 -20.93
N LEU A 14 -55.17 20.33 -21.62
CA LEU A 14 -54.49 20.19 -22.92
C LEU A 14 -54.99 21.14 -24.03
N ILE A 15 -54.12 21.45 -25.02
CA ILE A 15 -54.31 21.19 -26.47
C ILE A 15 -53.02 21.44 -27.25
N ALA A 16 -52.86 20.68 -28.33
CA ALA A 16 -51.67 20.43 -29.13
C ALA A 16 -51.51 21.32 -30.39
N ALA A 17 -50.23 21.45 -30.81
CA ALA A 17 -49.65 21.30 -32.15
C ALA A 17 -49.98 22.26 -33.33
N LEU A 18 -48.86 22.72 -33.94
CA LEU A 18 -48.49 22.74 -35.37
C LEU A 18 -48.75 24.00 -36.24
N GLY A 19 -47.68 24.54 -36.86
CA GLY A 19 -47.73 25.07 -38.24
C GLY A 19 -47.10 26.44 -38.58
N LEU A 20 -45.79 26.45 -38.85
CA LEU A 20 -44.98 27.22 -39.84
C LEU A 20 -45.23 28.71 -40.28
N ILE A 21 -44.18 29.54 -40.02
CA ILE A 21 -43.40 30.52 -40.84
C ILE A 21 -44.08 31.72 -41.56
N LEU A 22 -43.71 32.97 -41.19
CA LEU A 22 -43.04 34.00 -42.05
C LEU A 22 -42.83 35.38 -41.36
N SER A 23 -41.62 35.91 -41.58
CA SER A 23 -41.20 37.32 -41.64
C SER A 23 -41.02 38.20 -40.37
N ALA A 24 -39.73 38.39 -40.06
CA ALA A 24 -39.02 39.68 -39.96
C ALA A 24 -39.61 40.84 -39.13
N CYS A 25 -39.01 41.08 -37.95
CA CYS A 25 -38.72 42.42 -37.42
C CYS A 25 -37.53 42.32 -36.43
N ALA A 26 -36.45 43.04 -36.69
CA ALA A 26 -35.27 43.15 -35.83
C ALA A 26 -35.43 44.33 -34.85
N PRO A 27 -35.08 44.20 -33.55
CA PRO A 27 -34.93 45.35 -32.65
C PRO A 27 -33.55 46.00 -32.78
N ALA A 28 -33.53 47.33 -32.74
CA ALA A 28 -32.36 48.19 -32.87
C ALA A 28 -31.31 47.98 -31.75
N ALA A 29 -30.03 48.06 -32.15
CA ALA A 29 -28.87 47.90 -31.29
C ALA A 29 -28.69 49.05 -30.28
N GLN A 30 -28.46 48.71 -29.01
CA GLN A 30 -27.95 49.64 -27.99
C GLN A 30 -26.43 49.82 -28.15
N PRO A 31 -25.87 51.03 -27.92
CA PRO A 31 -24.43 51.26 -27.98
C PRO A 31 -23.68 50.47 -26.89
N ALA A 32 -22.60 49.78 -27.29
CA ALA A 32 -21.74 49.01 -26.40
C ALA A 32 -21.02 49.91 -25.39
N GLN A 33 -21.07 49.55 -24.10
CA GLN A 33 -20.21 50.13 -23.07
C GLN A 33 -18.76 49.67 -23.28
N PRO A 34 -17.75 50.53 -23.06
CA PRO A 34 -16.35 50.13 -23.14
C PRO A 34 -16.03 49.01 -22.15
N ALA A 35 -15.40 47.94 -22.62
CA ALA A 35 -14.97 46.83 -21.79
C ALA A 35 -13.92 47.31 -20.77
N GLN A 36 -14.19 47.07 -19.48
CA GLN A 36 -13.19 47.26 -18.43
C GLN A 36 -12.06 46.23 -18.59
N PRO A 37 -10.78 46.61 -18.37
CA PRO A 37 -9.68 45.67 -18.36
C PRO A 37 -9.93 44.60 -17.29
N ALA A 38 -9.81 43.32 -17.67
CA ALA A 38 -9.90 42.21 -16.74
C ALA A 38 -8.79 42.34 -15.67
N GLN A 39 -9.18 42.41 -14.40
CA GLN A 39 -8.23 42.29 -13.29
C GLN A 39 -7.59 40.89 -13.31
N PRO A 40 -6.28 40.76 -13.02
CA PRO A 40 -5.67 39.46 -12.82
C PRO A 40 -6.41 38.72 -11.70
N ALA A 41 -6.84 37.49 -11.97
CA ALA A 41 -7.44 36.64 -10.94
C ALA A 41 -6.41 36.44 -9.82
N GLN A 42 -6.75 36.83 -8.59
CA GLN A 42 -5.98 36.44 -7.41
C GLN A 42 -5.96 34.91 -7.33
N PRO A 43 -4.82 34.27 -7.03
CA PRO A 43 -4.81 32.84 -6.74
C PRO A 43 -5.80 32.57 -5.63
N ALA A 44 -6.74 31.64 -5.85
CA ALA A 44 -7.63 31.19 -4.79
C ALA A 44 -6.77 30.69 -3.61
N GLU A 45 -6.97 31.27 -2.43
CA GLU A 45 -6.38 30.81 -1.17
C GLU A 45 -6.97 29.44 -0.77
N GLY A 46 -6.59 28.39 -1.50
CA GLY A 46 -6.90 27.01 -1.19
C GLY A 46 -5.79 26.36 -0.37
N LYS A 47 -6.14 25.44 0.54
CA LYS A 47 -5.15 24.61 1.23
C LYS A 47 -4.30 23.86 0.19
N VAL A 48 -3.00 23.74 0.47
CA VAL A 48 -2.13 22.90 -0.35
C VAL A 48 -2.60 21.45 -0.23
N LYS A 49 -2.81 20.78 -1.36
CA LYS A 49 -3.26 19.40 -1.44
C LYS A 49 -2.10 18.42 -1.41
N ILE A 50 -2.18 17.39 -0.58
CA ILE A 50 -1.21 16.29 -0.51
C ILE A 50 -1.95 14.98 -0.80
N GLY A 51 -1.41 14.16 -1.70
CA GLY A 51 -1.91 12.81 -1.94
C GLY A 51 -1.12 11.77 -1.15
N ILE A 52 -1.82 10.79 -0.60
CA ILE A 52 -1.25 9.57 -0.02
C ILE A 52 -1.78 8.39 -0.84
N SER A 53 -0.89 7.73 -1.56
CA SER A 53 -1.20 6.54 -2.36
C SER A 53 -0.66 5.31 -1.64
N MET A 54 -1.56 4.46 -1.17
CA MET A 54 -1.25 3.23 -0.45
C MET A 54 -1.40 2.03 -1.38
N SER A 55 -0.51 1.06 -1.25
CA SER A 55 -0.57 -0.20 -2.01
C SER A 55 -1.84 -0.99 -1.71
N ASP A 56 -2.13 -1.12 -0.42
CA ASP A 56 -3.20 -1.96 0.11
C ASP A 56 -3.52 -1.57 1.56
N PHE A 57 -4.68 -2.00 2.04
CA PHE A 57 -5.02 -2.00 3.48
C PHE A 57 -5.24 -3.41 4.05
N ALA A 58 -4.91 -4.45 3.28
CA ALA A 58 -4.92 -5.83 3.75
C ALA A 58 -3.73 -6.11 4.70
N THR A 59 -2.59 -5.47 4.45
CA THR A 59 -1.44 -5.43 5.36
C THR A 59 -1.79 -4.54 6.55
N GLU A 60 -1.89 -5.15 7.73
CA GLU A 60 -2.47 -4.52 8.93
C GLU A 60 -1.80 -3.19 9.35
N ARG A 61 -0.50 -3.04 9.08
CA ARG A 61 0.27 -1.82 9.36
C ARG A 61 -0.21 -0.59 8.58
N TRP A 62 -0.68 -0.75 7.34
CA TRP A 62 -0.85 0.38 6.43
C TRP A 62 -2.04 1.27 6.75
N LYS A 63 -3.17 0.71 7.18
CA LYS A 63 -4.36 1.51 7.47
C LYS A 63 -4.15 2.47 8.66
N PRO A 64 -3.62 2.02 9.82
CA PRO A 64 -3.29 2.91 10.93
C PRO A 64 -2.26 3.98 10.55
N GLU A 65 -1.24 3.63 9.75
CA GLU A 65 -0.24 4.60 9.30
C GLU A 65 -0.83 5.66 8.37
N ALA A 66 -1.67 5.27 7.40
CA ALA A 66 -2.35 6.22 6.52
C ALA A 66 -3.25 7.20 7.29
N ASP A 67 -3.99 6.70 8.29
CA ASP A 67 -4.82 7.54 9.15
C ASP A 67 -3.99 8.52 9.98
N LEU A 68 -2.86 8.06 10.52
CA LEU A 68 -1.94 8.90 11.29
C LEU A 68 -1.29 9.96 10.40
N MET A 69 -0.79 9.59 9.23
CA MET A 69 -0.22 10.53 8.26
C MET A 69 -1.25 11.58 7.84
N LYS A 70 -2.47 11.16 7.49
CA LYS A 70 -3.58 12.06 7.14
C LYS A 70 -3.85 13.05 8.26
N LYS A 71 -4.02 12.56 9.49
CA LYS A 71 -4.25 13.41 10.67
C LYS A 71 -3.15 14.45 10.86
N LEU A 72 -1.88 14.04 10.85
CA LEU A 72 -0.74 14.92 11.07
C LEU A 72 -0.58 15.98 9.97
N LEU A 73 -0.92 15.65 8.72
CA LEU A 73 -0.93 16.60 7.61
C LEU A 73 -2.10 17.59 7.72
N GLU A 74 -3.30 17.11 8.07
CA GLU A 74 -4.47 17.97 8.27
C GLU A 74 -4.27 18.95 9.44
N GLU A 75 -3.64 18.50 10.54
CA GLU A 75 -3.22 19.36 11.67
C GLU A 75 -2.23 20.45 11.25
N LYS A 76 -1.44 20.21 10.20
CA LYS A 76 -0.53 21.21 9.59
C LYS A 76 -1.22 22.12 8.57
N GLY A 77 -2.52 21.95 8.33
CA GLY A 77 -3.31 22.80 7.45
C GLY A 77 -3.38 22.35 6.00
N TYR A 78 -2.88 21.15 5.66
CA TYR A 78 -3.01 20.57 4.32
C TYR A 78 -4.43 20.02 4.08
N GLU A 79 -4.84 19.96 2.81
CA GLU A 79 -5.93 19.10 2.36
C GLU A 79 -5.34 17.76 1.92
N VAL A 80 -5.88 16.64 2.39
CA VAL A 80 -5.27 15.32 2.15
C VAL A 80 -6.22 14.41 1.38
N LEU A 81 -5.73 13.87 0.28
CA LEU A 81 -6.39 12.82 -0.50
C LEU A 81 -5.71 11.50 -0.18
N VAL A 82 -6.45 10.52 0.33
CA VAL A 82 -5.94 9.17 0.57
C VAL A 82 -6.63 8.22 -0.40
N GLN A 83 -5.84 7.42 -1.12
CA GLN A 83 -6.36 6.33 -1.94
C GLN A 83 -5.55 5.07 -1.67
N GLU A 84 -6.24 3.93 -1.78
CA GLU A 84 -5.67 2.61 -1.61
C GLU A 84 -5.94 1.80 -2.89
N ALA A 85 -4.95 1.02 -3.31
CA ALA A 85 -4.94 0.37 -4.60
C ALA A 85 -5.33 -1.13 -4.55
N ASN A 86 -5.55 -1.71 -3.37
CA ASN A 86 -5.98 -3.10 -3.19
C ASN A 86 -5.11 -4.09 -3.98
N HIS A 87 -3.79 -3.92 -3.87
CA HIS A 87 -2.78 -4.68 -4.63
C HIS A 87 -2.88 -4.59 -6.16
N ASP A 88 -3.66 -3.65 -6.70
CA ASP A 88 -3.78 -3.42 -8.14
C ASP A 88 -2.83 -2.29 -8.57
N VAL A 89 -1.71 -2.70 -9.17
CA VAL A 89 -0.67 -1.81 -9.72
C VAL A 89 -1.22 -0.82 -10.74
N LYS A 90 -2.16 -1.25 -11.58
CA LYS A 90 -2.76 -0.37 -12.59
C LYS A 90 -3.63 0.68 -11.92
N LEU A 91 -4.45 0.27 -10.97
CA LEU A 91 -5.28 1.17 -10.18
C LEU A 91 -4.41 2.19 -9.44
N GLN A 92 -3.30 1.75 -8.81
CA GLN A 92 -2.39 2.67 -8.12
C GLN A 92 -1.84 3.75 -9.06
N ASN A 93 -1.42 3.37 -10.26
CA ASN A 93 -0.94 4.30 -11.27
C ASN A 93 -2.02 5.28 -11.74
N ASP A 94 -3.25 4.80 -11.98
CA ASP A 94 -4.39 5.64 -12.35
C ASP A 94 -4.75 6.62 -11.20
N GLN A 95 -4.66 6.16 -9.95
CA GLN A 95 -4.87 6.97 -8.74
C GLN A 95 -3.84 8.10 -8.62
N ILE A 96 -2.56 7.81 -8.87
CA ILE A 96 -1.49 8.81 -8.89
C ILE A 96 -1.78 9.88 -9.97
N ASP A 97 -2.09 9.47 -11.19
CA ASP A 97 -2.41 10.39 -12.29
C ASP A 97 -3.66 11.25 -11.94
N ASN A 98 -4.66 10.66 -11.30
CA ASN A 98 -5.87 11.37 -10.83
C ASN A 98 -5.59 12.36 -9.69
N MET A 99 -4.71 12.04 -8.75
CA MET A 99 -4.31 12.99 -7.69
C MET A 99 -3.56 14.18 -8.29
N VAL A 100 -2.68 13.95 -9.26
CA VAL A 100 -1.96 15.00 -10.00
C VAL A 100 -2.95 15.91 -10.73
N ALA A 101 -3.95 15.34 -11.42
CA ALA A 101 -5.01 16.11 -12.09
C ALA A 101 -5.86 16.94 -11.11
N GLN A 102 -6.04 16.45 -9.87
CA GLN A 102 -6.71 17.18 -8.79
C GLN A 102 -5.84 18.27 -8.15
N GLY A 103 -4.59 18.44 -8.60
CA GLY A 103 -3.73 19.55 -8.22
C GLY A 103 -2.95 19.34 -6.93
N VAL A 104 -2.72 18.09 -6.50
CA VAL A 104 -1.80 17.80 -5.39
C VAL A 104 -0.42 18.41 -5.67
N LYS A 105 0.21 18.95 -4.62
CA LYS A 105 1.58 19.52 -4.69
C LYS A 105 2.62 18.58 -4.09
N GLY A 106 2.18 17.62 -3.28
CA GLY A 106 2.99 16.53 -2.77
C GLY A 106 2.28 15.18 -2.92
N LEU A 107 3.06 14.13 -3.12
CA LEU A 107 2.62 12.75 -3.11
C LEU A 107 3.50 11.95 -2.15
N ILE A 108 2.87 11.17 -1.27
CA ILE A 108 3.50 10.15 -0.43
C ILE A 108 3.00 8.81 -0.96
N ILE A 109 3.92 7.94 -1.38
CA ILE A 109 3.57 6.70 -2.08
C ILE A 109 4.20 5.51 -1.36
N VAL A 110 3.36 4.57 -0.93
CA VAL A 110 3.75 3.19 -0.61
C VAL A 110 3.43 2.34 -1.82
N ALA A 111 4.43 2.03 -2.63
CA ALA A 111 4.21 1.37 -3.92
C ALA A 111 3.85 -0.12 -3.75
N GLU A 112 2.89 -0.62 -4.52
CA GLU A 112 2.66 -2.07 -4.63
C GLU A 112 3.80 -2.74 -5.41
N ASP A 113 4.23 -2.08 -6.49
CA ASP A 113 5.40 -2.45 -7.28
C ASP A 113 6.20 -1.18 -7.58
N GLY A 114 7.42 -1.12 -7.06
CA GLY A 114 8.29 0.06 -7.17
C GLY A 114 8.80 0.33 -8.58
N ASP A 115 8.90 -0.68 -9.42
CA ASP A 115 9.37 -0.52 -10.80
C ASP A 115 8.18 -0.11 -11.69
N ALA A 116 6.99 -0.68 -11.48
CA ALA A 116 5.79 -0.32 -12.22
C ALA A 116 5.27 1.09 -11.91
N ALA A 117 5.48 1.59 -10.69
CA ALA A 117 5.09 2.94 -10.30
C ALA A 117 5.97 4.05 -10.92
N ALA A 118 7.18 3.71 -11.39
CA ALA A 118 8.19 4.68 -11.82
C ALA A 118 7.68 5.65 -12.91
N THR A 119 6.92 5.13 -13.89
CA THR A 119 6.41 5.96 -15.00
C THR A 119 5.38 6.99 -14.52
N ALA A 120 4.47 6.61 -13.62
CA ALA A 120 3.48 7.54 -13.07
C ALA A 120 4.16 8.60 -12.18
N VAL A 121 5.15 8.17 -11.37
CA VAL A 121 5.96 9.08 -10.55
C VAL A 121 6.72 10.11 -11.40
N ASP A 122 7.32 9.70 -12.50
CA ASP A 122 8.03 10.63 -13.39
C ASP A 122 7.11 11.66 -14.03
N LYS A 123 5.89 11.26 -14.41
CA LYS A 123 4.87 12.19 -14.90
C LYS A 123 4.47 13.19 -13.82
N ALA A 124 4.21 12.72 -12.60
CA ALA A 124 3.87 13.58 -11.46
C ALA A 124 4.98 14.60 -11.17
N ALA A 125 6.23 14.15 -11.15
CA ALA A 125 7.41 15.00 -10.94
C ALA A 125 7.55 16.06 -12.05
N LYS A 126 7.36 15.68 -13.32
CA LYS A 126 7.34 16.62 -14.47
C LYS A 126 6.21 17.64 -14.39
N ALA A 127 5.08 17.29 -13.77
CA ALA A 127 3.99 18.21 -13.47
C ALA A 127 4.26 19.13 -12.26
N GLY A 128 5.44 19.05 -11.65
CA GLY A 128 5.87 19.87 -10.53
C GLY A 128 5.46 19.35 -9.15
N VAL A 129 4.94 18.14 -9.05
CA VAL A 129 4.58 17.49 -7.78
C VAL A 129 5.83 16.96 -7.09
N LYS A 130 5.97 17.18 -5.78
CA LYS A 130 7.04 16.58 -4.98
C LYS A 130 6.63 15.17 -4.55
N VAL A 131 7.36 14.16 -4.99
CA VAL A 131 7.05 12.75 -4.70
C VAL A 131 7.99 12.21 -3.62
N ILE A 132 7.43 11.60 -2.58
CA ILE A 132 8.15 10.85 -1.56
C ILE A 132 7.81 9.37 -1.75
N ALA A 133 8.82 8.56 -2.02
CA ALA A 133 8.70 7.11 -1.84
C ALA A 133 8.78 6.82 -0.34
N TYR A 134 7.69 6.31 0.23
CA TYR A 134 7.58 6.03 1.66
C TYR A 134 7.61 4.52 1.87
N ASP A 135 8.52 4.08 2.74
CA ASP A 135 8.85 2.70 3.08
C ASP A 135 9.40 1.89 1.90
N ARG A 136 8.61 1.71 0.84
CA ARG A 136 8.93 0.92 -0.36
C ARG A 136 9.56 1.79 -1.44
N LEU A 137 10.75 1.41 -1.90
CA LEU A 137 11.52 2.20 -2.87
C LEU A 137 10.88 2.14 -4.27
N ILE A 138 10.75 3.32 -4.90
CA ILE A 138 10.40 3.46 -6.32
C ILE A 138 11.68 3.85 -7.06
N LYS A 139 12.17 2.99 -7.96
CA LYS A 139 13.51 3.14 -8.57
C LYS A 139 13.52 4.14 -9.72
N THR A 140 13.30 5.42 -9.41
CA THR A 140 13.39 6.52 -10.38
C THR A 140 14.06 7.75 -9.77
N THR A 141 14.63 8.61 -10.62
CA THR A 141 15.09 9.95 -10.25
C THR A 141 13.95 10.95 -10.04
N GLY A 142 12.70 10.58 -10.34
CA GLY A 142 11.52 11.44 -10.17
C GLY A 142 11.10 11.66 -8.71
N ILE A 143 11.62 10.87 -7.76
CA ILE A 143 11.35 11.07 -6.33
C ILE A 143 12.19 12.22 -5.76
N ALA A 144 11.59 13.03 -4.91
CA ALA A 144 12.27 14.07 -4.14
C ALA A 144 12.96 13.51 -2.89
N ALA A 145 12.43 12.42 -2.32
CA ALA A 145 13.03 11.72 -1.20
C ALA A 145 12.57 10.26 -1.14
N TYR A 146 13.38 9.43 -0.49
CA TYR A 146 13.03 8.09 -0.03
C TYR A 146 13.14 8.06 1.49
N LEU A 147 12.06 7.71 2.18
CA LEU A 147 12.02 7.59 3.65
C LEU A 147 11.62 6.16 4.01
N SER A 148 12.47 5.45 4.75
CA SER A 148 12.23 4.07 5.17
C SER A 148 13.05 3.74 6.43
N PHE A 149 12.89 2.53 6.93
CA PHE A 149 13.75 1.95 7.96
C PHE A 149 15.03 1.34 7.35
N ASN A 150 15.95 0.91 8.23
CA ASN A 150 17.10 0.13 7.80
C ASN A 150 16.67 -1.33 7.56
N ASN A 151 16.22 -1.63 6.35
CA ASN A 151 15.62 -2.92 6.02
C ASN A 151 16.62 -4.08 6.06
N GLU A 152 17.91 -3.86 5.78
CA GLU A 152 18.91 -4.90 6.00
C GLU A 152 19.06 -5.22 7.50
N GLU A 153 19.05 -4.20 8.36
CA GLU A 153 19.14 -4.41 9.80
C GLU A 153 17.91 -5.14 10.36
N VAL A 154 16.70 -4.84 9.88
CA VAL A 154 15.51 -5.64 10.20
C VAL A 154 15.76 -7.11 9.87
N GLY A 155 16.24 -7.40 8.66
CA GLY A 155 16.54 -8.77 8.23
C GLY A 155 17.54 -9.46 9.17
N ARG A 156 18.59 -8.76 9.59
CA ARG A 156 19.55 -9.28 10.59
C ARG A 156 18.86 -9.60 11.91
N GLN A 157 18.03 -8.69 12.42
CA GLN A 157 17.34 -8.88 13.71
C GLN A 157 16.34 -10.04 13.67
N GLN A 158 15.63 -10.24 12.55
CA GLN A 158 14.75 -11.40 12.35
C GLN A 158 15.52 -12.71 12.46
N ALA A 159 16.63 -12.82 11.74
CA ALA A 159 17.48 -14.01 11.78
C ALA A 159 18.10 -14.23 13.17
N LEU A 160 18.69 -13.18 13.78
CA LEU A 160 19.27 -13.24 15.12
C LEU A 160 18.25 -13.68 16.17
N GLY A 161 17.02 -13.17 16.11
CA GLY A 161 15.95 -13.56 17.02
C GLY A 161 15.62 -15.05 16.94
N VAL A 162 15.50 -15.58 15.73
CA VAL A 162 15.24 -17.01 15.49
C VAL A 162 16.42 -17.88 15.93
N LEU A 163 17.65 -17.51 15.54
CA LEU A 163 18.86 -18.25 15.90
C LEU A 163 19.10 -18.27 17.41
N LYS A 164 18.80 -17.18 18.11
CA LYS A 164 18.81 -17.13 19.57
C LYS A 164 17.77 -18.05 20.18
N ALA A 165 16.55 -18.08 19.63
CA ALA A 165 15.46 -18.90 20.16
C ALA A 165 15.71 -20.41 20.02
N VAL A 166 16.45 -20.83 18.99
CA VAL A 166 16.89 -22.23 18.82
C VAL A 166 18.22 -22.55 19.52
N ASP A 167 18.79 -21.58 20.24
CA ASP A 167 20.10 -21.68 20.89
C ASP A 167 21.19 -22.18 19.92
N ILE A 168 21.40 -21.45 18.81
CA ILE A 168 22.27 -21.88 17.71
C ILE A 168 23.70 -22.23 18.16
N ASP A 169 24.20 -21.53 19.18
CA ASP A 169 25.54 -21.69 19.75
C ASP A 169 25.59 -22.70 20.92
N GLY A 170 24.46 -23.26 21.33
CA GLY A 170 24.34 -24.19 22.47
C GLY A 170 24.87 -25.60 22.22
N GLY A 171 25.44 -25.88 21.04
CA GLY A 171 26.04 -27.16 20.69
C GLY A 171 25.06 -28.27 20.27
N LYS A 172 23.75 -28.02 20.31
CA LYS A 172 22.72 -28.95 19.79
C LYS A 172 22.85 -29.18 18.28
N TRP A 173 23.15 -28.11 17.54
CA TRP A 173 23.22 -28.10 16.09
C TRP A 173 24.66 -28.33 15.64
N THR A 174 24.85 -29.36 14.81
CA THR A 174 26.16 -29.79 14.33
C THR A 174 26.04 -30.24 12.88
N THR A 175 27.16 -30.53 12.22
CA THR A 175 27.15 -31.12 10.87
C THR A 175 26.42 -32.46 10.79
N ALA A 176 26.35 -33.22 11.89
CA ALA A 176 25.60 -34.49 11.96
C ALA A 176 24.13 -34.30 12.34
N ASN A 177 23.77 -33.14 12.88
CA ASN A 177 22.40 -32.76 13.28
C ASN A 177 22.16 -31.29 12.93
N PRO A 178 22.06 -30.94 11.63
CA PRO A 178 21.89 -29.56 11.22
C PRO A 178 20.47 -29.06 11.51
N LEU A 179 20.35 -27.79 11.88
CA LEU A 179 19.07 -27.08 12.00
C LEU A 179 18.39 -27.04 10.63
N LYS A 180 17.14 -27.49 10.53
CA LYS A 180 16.33 -27.36 9.32
C LYS A 180 15.57 -26.03 9.32
N LEU A 181 16.09 -25.07 8.56
CA LEU A 181 15.58 -23.70 8.49
C LEU A 181 14.69 -23.49 7.26
N VAL A 182 13.55 -22.84 7.47
CA VAL A 182 12.69 -22.32 6.40
C VAL A 182 12.82 -20.80 6.35
N LYS A 183 12.92 -20.24 5.15
CA LYS A 183 12.88 -18.78 4.91
C LYS A 183 11.62 -18.43 4.12
N LEU A 184 10.75 -17.62 4.70
CA LEU A 184 9.56 -17.05 4.07
C LEU A 184 9.76 -15.53 3.92
N GLY A 185 10.01 -15.11 2.69
CA GLY A 185 10.21 -13.70 2.34
C GLY A 185 8.89 -12.94 2.21
N GLY A 186 9.00 -11.68 1.79
CA GLY A 186 7.86 -10.86 1.37
C GLY A 186 7.57 -10.94 -0.12
N SER A 187 6.83 -9.93 -0.62
CA SER A 187 6.53 -9.82 -2.05
C SER A 187 7.81 -9.57 -2.87
N PRO A 188 8.05 -10.32 -3.96
CA PRO A 188 9.25 -10.15 -4.78
C PRO A 188 9.30 -8.83 -5.56
N THR A 189 8.16 -8.14 -5.70
CA THR A 189 8.07 -6.80 -6.32
C THR A 189 8.44 -5.67 -5.35
N ASP A 190 8.55 -5.98 -4.05
CA ASP A 190 8.94 -5.04 -3.02
C ASP A 190 10.45 -5.09 -2.78
N ASN A 191 11.12 -3.95 -2.99
CA ASN A 191 12.54 -3.78 -2.71
C ASN A 191 12.91 -4.16 -1.25
N ASN A 192 12.01 -3.92 -0.29
CA ASN A 192 12.27 -4.19 1.12
C ASN A 192 12.35 -5.68 1.40
N ALA A 193 11.54 -6.51 0.73
CA ALA A 193 11.63 -7.97 0.84
C ALA A 193 13.03 -8.49 0.49
N ILE A 194 13.64 -7.92 -0.56
CA ILE A 194 14.99 -8.26 -1.00
C ILE A 194 16.04 -7.82 0.05
N LEU A 195 15.87 -6.64 0.64
CA LEU A 195 16.78 -6.14 1.68
C LEU A 195 16.67 -6.92 3.00
N PHE A 196 15.46 -7.29 3.42
CA PHE A 196 15.27 -8.17 4.57
C PHE A 196 15.98 -9.49 4.32
N ARG A 197 15.77 -10.09 3.15
CA ARG A 197 16.43 -11.35 2.78
C ARG A 197 17.95 -11.25 2.81
N LYS A 198 18.52 -10.18 2.25
CA LYS A 198 19.95 -9.92 2.31
C LYS A 198 20.45 -9.87 3.76
N GLY A 199 19.78 -9.10 4.63
CA GLY A 199 20.12 -9.01 6.04
C GLY A 199 20.01 -10.35 6.78
N GLN A 200 18.99 -11.15 6.48
CA GLN A 200 18.83 -12.50 7.02
C GLN A 200 20.01 -13.39 6.62
N ASP A 201 20.42 -13.34 5.34
CA ASP A 201 21.48 -14.17 4.80
C ASP A 201 22.86 -13.81 5.36
N GLU A 202 23.12 -12.53 5.66
CA GLU A 202 24.35 -12.12 6.36
C GLU A 202 24.52 -12.81 7.73
N ILE A 203 23.42 -13.16 8.40
CA ILE A 203 23.42 -13.85 9.69
C ILE A 203 23.41 -15.38 9.52
N VAL A 204 22.63 -15.89 8.56
CA VAL A 204 22.40 -17.32 8.37
C VAL A 204 23.54 -18.01 7.63
N GLN A 205 24.09 -17.38 6.59
CA GLN A 205 25.06 -17.99 5.68
C GLN A 205 26.30 -18.57 6.38
N PRO A 206 26.92 -17.90 7.40
CA PRO A 206 28.06 -18.46 8.10
C PRO A 206 27.80 -19.82 8.78
N TYR A 207 26.55 -20.09 9.17
CA TYR A 207 26.16 -21.38 9.76
C TYR A 207 25.81 -22.42 8.70
N VAL A 208 25.29 -21.98 7.55
CA VAL A 208 25.08 -22.83 6.37
C VAL A 208 26.41 -23.34 5.84
N ASP A 209 27.39 -22.46 5.68
CA ASP A 209 28.73 -22.81 5.17
C ASP A 209 29.46 -23.82 6.09
N LYS A 210 29.19 -23.77 7.40
CA LYS A 210 29.69 -24.73 8.39
C LYS A 210 28.88 -26.03 8.44
N GLY A 211 27.78 -26.13 7.71
CA GLY A 211 26.86 -27.26 7.76
C GLY A 211 26.06 -27.37 9.06
N ILE A 212 25.97 -26.28 9.85
CA ILE A 212 25.19 -26.21 11.10
C ILE A 212 23.72 -25.94 10.80
N ILE A 213 23.43 -25.20 9.73
CA ILE A 213 22.08 -24.95 9.22
C ILE A 213 21.94 -25.57 7.84
N THR A 214 20.83 -26.26 7.62
CA THR A 214 20.33 -26.65 6.29
C THR A 214 19.09 -25.82 5.99
N VAL A 215 19.15 -24.99 4.95
CA VAL A 215 17.97 -24.29 4.44
C VAL A 215 17.14 -25.31 3.64
N VAL A 216 16.01 -25.73 4.20
CA VAL A 216 15.14 -26.77 3.60
C VAL A 216 14.07 -26.18 2.68
N ALA A 217 13.78 -24.88 2.82
CA ALA A 217 12.93 -24.14 1.92
C ALA A 217 13.28 -22.64 1.96
N ASP A 218 13.22 -22.01 0.81
CA ASP A 218 13.46 -20.59 0.61
C ASP A 218 12.41 -20.10 -0.41
N GLN A 219 11.39 -19.37 0.05
CA GLN A 219 10.25 -18.96 -0.76
C GLN A 219 9.93 -17.47 -0.55
N TRP A 220 9.37 -16.85 -1.59
CA TRP A 220 8.79 -15.51 -1.57
C TRP A 220 7.28 -15.60 -1.41
N VAL A 221 6.66 -14.61 -0.76
CA VAL A 221 5.21 -14.58 -0.53
C VAL A 221 4.63 -13.40 -1.28
N ASP A 222 3.97 -13.70 -2.39
CA ASP A 222 3.30 -12.70 -3.22
C ASP A 222 2.36 -11.82 -2.38
N ASN A 223 2.47 -10.51 -2.59
CA ASN A 223 1.67 -9.46 -1.95
C ASN A 223 1.74 -9.44 -0.41
N TRP A 224 2.75 -10.09 0.19
CA TRP A 224 2.83 -10.25 1.65
C TRP A 224 1.62 -11.01 2.24
N ASP A 225 0.88 -11.74 1.41
CA ASP A 225 -0.42 -12.28 1.73
C ASP A 225 -0.33 -13.49 2.68
N ALA A 226 -1.10 -13.44 3.76
CA ALA A 226 -1.08 -14.48 4.79
C ALA A 226 -1.63 -15.83 4.29
N ALA A 227 -2.58 -15.84 3.36
CA ALA A 227 -3.12 -17.08 2.80
C ALA A 227 -2.12 -17.76 1.86
N ASN A 228 -1.35 -16.97 1.10
CA ASN A 228 -0.22 -17.45 0.31
C ASN A 228 0.87 -18.04 1.23
N ALA A 229 1.22 -17.35 2.32
CA ALA A 229 2.18 -17.85 3.30
C ALA A 229 1.72 -19.17 3.95
N LEU A 230 0.43 -19.26 4.32
CA LEU A 230 -0.18 -20.50 4.83
C LEU A 230 0.01 -21.66 3.84
N LYS A 231 -0.42 -21.47 2.58
CA LYS A 231 -0.34 -22.50 1.54
C LYS A 231 1.11 -22.93 1.28
N LEU A 232 2.04 -21.98 1.22
CA LEU A 232 3.46 -22.27 1.05
C LEU A 232 3.98 -23.10 2.23
N MET A 233 3.64 -22.71 3.46
CA MET A 233 4.09 -23.41 4.65
C MET A 233 3.51 -24.82 4.76
N GLU A 234 2.23 -25.03 4.40
CA GLU A 234 1.63 -26.37 4.33
C GLU A 234 2.36 -27.30 3.36
N ASN A 235 2.72 -26.77 2.17
CA ASN A 235 3.48 -27.52 1.18
C ASN A 235 4.89 -27.85 1.68
N ILE A 236 5.55 -26.88 2.31
CA ILE A 236 6.89 -27.07 2.91
C ILE A 236 6.84 -28.13 4.01
N LEU A 237 5.88 -28.04 4.93
CA LEU A 237 5.70 -29.02 6.00
C LEU A 237 5.44 -30.42 5.43
N THR A 238 4.58 -30.53 4.42
CA THR A 238 4.32 -31.81 3.74
C THR A 238 5.61 -32.38 3.13
N ALA A 239 6.37 -31.57 2.39
CA ALA A 239 7.61 -32.00 1.74
C ALA A 239 8.70 -32.39 2.74
N GLN A 240 8.75 -31.73 3.90
CA GLN A 240 9.73 -32.01 4.96
C GLN A 240 9.22 -33.03 5.99
N GLY A 241 8.03 -33.62 5.82
CA GLY A 241 7.42 -34.52 6.80
C GLY A 241 7.25 -33.87 8.18
N SER A 242 6.95 -32.57 8.20
CA SER A 242 6.87 -31.72 9.39
C SER A 242 8.15 -31.67 10.23
N GLN A 243 9.30 -32.03 9.64
CA GLN A 243 10.62 -31.96 10.27
C GLN A 243 11.30 -30.65 9.91
N ILE A 244 10.95 -29.58 10.62
CA ILE A 244 11.63 -28.28 10.54
C ILE A 244 11.87 -27.75 11.96
N ASP A 245 12.87 -26.90 12.11
CA ASP A 245 13.30 -26.43 13.44
C ASP A 245 13.13 -24.93 13.63
N ALA A 246 13.10 -24.16 12.54
CA ALA A 246 13.02 -22.70 12.57
C ALA A 246 12.37 -22.14 11.30
N VAL A 247 11.68 -21.01 11.43
CA VAL A 247 11.14 -20.22 10.31
C VAL A 247 11.62 -18.78 10.46
N ILE A 248 12.29 -18.23 9.44
CA ILE A 248 12.51 -16.78 9.33
C ILE A 248 11.44 -16.24 8.37
N ALA A 249 10.42 -15.60 8.92
CA ALA A 249 9.38 -14.88 8.19
C ALA A 249 9.66 -13.38 8.20
N SER A 250 9.44 -12.71 7.05
CA SER A 250 9.84 -11.32 6.84
C SER A 250 8.89 -10.27 7.43
N ASN A 251 7.65 -10.62 7.79
CA ASN A 251 6.74 -9.76 8.55
C ASN A 251 5.64 -10.57 9.27
N ASP A 252 4.77 -9.89 10.03
CA ASP A 252 3.73 -10.55 10.82
C ASP A 252 2.65 -11.20 9.95
N GLY A 253 2.27 -10.64 8.79
CA GLY A 253 1.32 -11.28 7.88
C GLY A 253 1.81 -12.65 7.37
N THR A 254 3.06 -12.70 6.90
CA THR A 254 3.69 -13.95 6.46
C THR A 254 3.92 -14.92 7.62
N ALA A 255 4.30 -14.41 8.79
CA ALA A 255 4.50 -15.20 10.00
C ALA A 255 3.19 -15.83 10.50
N LEU A 256 2.10 -15.06 10.56
CA LEU A 256 0.79 -15.52 11.03
C LEU A 256 0.18 -16.58 10.10
N GLY A 257 0.36 -16.43 8.78
CA GLY A 257 -0.01 -17.47 7.81
C GLY A 257 0.77 -18.77 8.04
N ALA A 258 2.09 -18.69 8.19
CA ALA A 258 2.93 -19.85 8.49
C ALA A 258 2.60 -20.47 9.86
N LEU A 259 2.32 -19.66 10.88
CA LEU A 259 1.96 -20.10 12.22
C LEU A 259 0.67 -20.94 12.22
N GLN A 260 -0.30 -20.61 11.35
CA GLN A 260 -1.50 -21.43 11.17
C GLN A 260 -1.14 -22.85 10.68
N ALA A 261 -0.26 -22.97 9.69
CA ALA A 261 0.22 -24.27 9.21
C ALA A 261 0.97 -25.03 10.31
N LEU A 262 1.86 -24.35 11.04
CA LEU A 262 2.59 -24.92 12.18
C LEU A 262 1.65 -25.43 13.27
N LYS A 263 0.59 -24.67 13.59
CA LYS A 263 -0.42 -25.06 14.57
C LYS A 263 -1.16 -26.33 14.14
N ALA A 264 -1.53 -26.45 12.86
CA ALA A 264 -2.18 -27.64 12.33
C ALA A 264 -1.30 -28.92 12.45
N GLN A 265 0.02 -28.77 12.45
CA GLN A 265 0.99 -29.85 12.63
C GLN A 265 1.47 -30.01 14.10
N GLY A 266 0.90 -29.27 15.05
CA GLY A 266 1.30 -29.33 16.46
C GLY A 266 2.71 -28.78 16.75
N LEU A 267 3.21 -27.88 15.89
CA LEU A 267 4.51 -27.24 15.96
C LEU A 267 4.47 -25.81 16.56
N ALA A 268 3.29 -25.24 16.74
CA ALA A 268 3.14 -23.94 17.40
C ALA A 268 3.75 -23.98 18.82
N GLY A 269 4.56 -22.98 19.16
CA GLY A 269 5.30 -22.90 20.42
C GLY A 269 6.52 -23.84 20.50
N LYS A 270 6.83 -24.61 19.45
CA LYS A 270 8.02 -25.48 19.37
C LYS A 270 9.02 -25.01 18.32
N VAL A 271 8.52 -24.56 17.17
CA VAL A 271 9.32 -23.99 16.08
C VAL A 271 9.31 -22.47 16.22
N PRO A 272 10.45 -21.83 16.53
CA PRO A 272 10.53 -20.37 16.56
C PRO A 272 10.30 -19.78 15.17
N ILE A 273 9.58 -18.65 15.15
CA ILE A 273 9.26 -17.89 13.95
C ILE A 273 9.48 -16.40 14.19
N SER A 274 10.13 -15.70 13.25
CA SER A 274 10.28 -14.23 13.30
C SER A 274 9.04 -13.50 12.75
N GLY A 275 9.02 -12.18 12.92
CA GLY A 275 8.01 -11.28 12.36
C GLY A 275 8.53 -9.85 12.24
N GLN A 276 7.64 -8.92 11.88
CA GLN A 276 7.85 -7.48 11.79
C GLN A 276 6.47 -6.81 11.75
N ASP A 277 6.40 -5.57 12.24
CA ASP A 277 5.25 -4.66 12.25
C ASP A 277 4.45 -4.66 13.57
N ALA A 278 4.66 -5.67 14.42
CA ALA A 278 4.09 -5.77 15.76
C ALA A 278 2.54 -5.76 15.76
N THR A 279 1.96 -6.55 14.86
CA THR A 279 0.51 -6.65 14.68
C THR A 279 -0.11 -7.90 15.31
N ALA A 280 0.73 -8.82 15.83
CA ALA A 280 0.34 -10.06 16.52
C ALA A 280 0.30 -9.95 18.06
#